data_AF-K3V9S3-F1
#
_entry.id   AF-K3V9S3-F1
#
_cell.length_a   1.000
_cell.length_b   1.000
_cell.length_c   1.000
_cell.angle_alpha   90.00
_cell.angle_beta   90.00
_cell.angle_gamma   90.00
#
_symmetry.space_group_name_H-M   'P 1'
#
loop_
_entity.id
_entity.type
_entity.pdbx_description
1 polymer ?
#
loop_
_entity_poly.entity_id
_entity_poly.type
_entity_poly.pdbx_seq_one_letter_code
_entity_poly.pdbx_strand_id
1 'polypeptide(L)'
;MVLIPQRRALLALQNDLTQFGGHVHALAGTVIAGQAYLAVEHNVNGLWNAILHILYPVADMDFLINPEAYPLQGQQNGARADLIVREINVNPGGAGFLPGRTFMYFEGKGGASADTALNIRTQMVNYLNTAIGNAQGRACWAIGAKGDRVWFYRYTARHVGDNRMVPVDWNGIANAINSPNVRAGQMLAGYRISGGVPGAAVGDWATVQSILEHMSQSYADF
;
A
#
# COMPACT_ATOMS: atom_id res chain seq x y z
N MET A 1 13.83 -30.57 -13.17
CA MET A 1 14.22 -29.26 -12.61
C MET A 1 13.15 -28.85 -11.60
N VAL A 2 13.43 -29.00 -10.30
CA VAL A 2 12.44 -28.75 -9.23
C VAL A 2 12.25 -27.25 -9.08
N LEU A 3 11.02 -26.76 -9.34
CA LEU A 3 10.68 -25.35 -9.20
C LEU A 3 10.71 -24.95 -7.72
N ILE A 4 11.44 -23.88 -7.42
CA ILE A 4 11.63 -23.30 -6.08
C ILE A 4 10.24 -22.96 -5.48
N PRO A 5 9.92 -23.35 -4.24
CA PRO A 5 8.59 -23.15 -3.62
C PRO A 5 8.04 -21.72 -3.68
N GLN A 6 8.90 -20.70 -3.65
CA GLN A 6 8.53 -19.29 -3.78
C GLN A 6 7.91 -18.96 -5.15
N ARG A 7 8.32 -19.67 -6.22
CA ARG A 7 7.71 -19.55 -7.54
C ARG A 7 6.29 -20.11 -7.55
N ARG A 8 5.95 -21.07 -6.68
CA ARG A 8 4.57 -21.60 -6.57
C ARG A 8 3.62 -20.63 -5.86
N ALA A 9 4.09 -19.86 -4.88
CA ALA A 9 3.26 -18.85 -4.21
C ALA A 9 2.96 -17.66 -5.13
N LEU A 10 3.97 -17.21 -5.90
CA LEU A 10 3.77 -16.15 -6.89
C LEU A 10 3.01 -16.65 -8.13
N LEU A 11 3.23 -17.90 -8.57
CA LEU A 11 2.44 -18.53 -9.64
C LEU A 11 1.01 -18.90 -9.20
N ALA A 12 0.73 -19.14 -7.92
CA ALA A 12 -0.65 -19.28 -7.44
C ALA A 12 -1.38 -17.93 -7.53
N LEU A 13 -0.67 -16.82 -7.24
CA LEU A 13 -1.15 -15.46 -7.44
C LEU A 13 -1.29 -15.10 -8.95
N GLN A 14 -0.47 -15.70 -9.82
CA GLN A 14 -0.45 -15.43 -11.28
C GLN A 14 -1.31 -16.37 -12.13
N ASN A 15 -1.49 -17.63 -11.78
CA ASN A 15 -2.18 -18.62 -12.62
C ASN A 15 -3.71 -18.47 -12.59
N ASP A 16 -4.26 -17.70 -11.65
CA ASP A 16 -5.67 -17.29 -11.66
C ASP A 16 -5.92 -16.02 -12.50
N LEU A 17 -4.89 -15.43 -13.13
CA LEU A 17 -4.98 -14.20 -13.93
C LEU A 17 -5.25 -14.43 -15.44
N THR A 18 -5.37 -15.67 -15.91
CA THR A 18 -5.53 -15.97 -17.35
C THR A 18 -6.95 -16.30 -17.81
N GLN A 19 -7.96 -16.14 -16.96
CA GLN A 19 -9.35 -16.22 -17.40
C GLN A 19 -10.08 -14.92 -17.06
N PHE A 20 -10.83 -14.43 -18.05
CA PHE A 20 -11.71 -13.25 -18.01
C PHE A 20 -11.03 -11.91 -18.39
N GLY A 21 -11.15 -11.60 -19.68
CA GLY A 21 -11.09 -10.22 -20.13
C GLY A 21 -12.21 -9.41 -19.47
N GLY A 22 -11.83 -8.27 -18.88
CA GLY A 22 -12.72 -7.36 -18.18
C GLY A 22 -12.19 -6.99 -16.80
N HIS A 23 -11.28 -6.01 -16.76
CA HIS A 23 -10.83 -5.19 -15.62
C HIS A 23 -11.41 -5.50 -14.21
N VAL A 24 -11.00 -6.59 -13.57
CA VAL A 24 -10.98 -6.77 -12.11
C VAL A 24 -9.88 -7.79 -11.79
N HIS A 25 -8.72 -7.35 -11.29
CA HIS A 25 -7.66 -8.27 -10.85
C HIS A 25 -7.90 -8.67 -9.39
N ALA A 26 -8.63 -9.76 -9.17
CA ALA A 26 -8.80 -10.35 -7.84
C ALA A 26 -7.49 -11.00 -7.37
N LEU A 27 -7.07 -10.76 -6.12
CA LEU A 27 -5.90 -11.42 -5.51
C LEU A 27 -6.28 -12.85 -5.06
N ALA A 28 -6.51 -13.78 -5.99
CA ALA A 28 -6.77 -15.17 -5.59
C ALA A 28 -5.46 -15.83 -5.09
N GLY A 29 -5.37 -16.12 -3.78
CA GLY A 29 -4.26 -16.87 -3.17
C GLY A 29 -3.84 -16.36 -1.78
N THR A 30 -3.29 -17.25 -0.94
CA THR A 30 -2.71 -16.87 0.36
C THR A 30 -1.25 -16.48 0.18
N VAL A 31 -0.89 -15.25 0.56
CA VAL A 31 0.52 -14.85 0.68
C VAL A 31 1.13 -15.55 1.91
N ILE A 32 1.73 -16.72 1.72
CA ILE A 32 2.47 -17.42 2.79
C ILE A 32 3.93 -16.94 2.76
N ALA A 33 4.15 -15.69 3.17
CA ALA A 33 5.49 -15.25 3.55
C ALA A 33 5.66 -15.53 5.05
N GLY A 34 6.49 -16.52 5.38
CA GLY A 34 6.75 -16.88 6.77
C GLY A 34 7.39 -15.72 7.55
N GLN A 35 7.06 -15.60 8.83
CA GLN A 35 7.55 -14.50 9.69
C GLN A 35 9.08 -14.36 9.68
N ALA A 36 9.82 -15.47 9.54
CA ALA A 36 11.27 -15.45 9.41
C ALA A 36 11.77 -14.75 8.12
N TYR A 37 11.05 -14.93 7.00
CA TYR A 37 11.38 -14.24 5.75
C TYR A 37 11.11 -12.73 5.87
N LEU A 38 10.01 -12.36 6.51
CA LEU A 38 9.62 -10.97 6.73
C LEU A 38 10.36 -10.29 7.90
N ALA A 39 11.35 -10.94 8.51
CA ALA A 39 12.11 -10.37 9.62
C ALA A 39 12.94 -9.15 9.21
N VAL A 40 13.33 -9.06 7.93
CA VAL A 40 14.18 -8.00 7.36
C VAL A 40 13.41 -7.11 6.40
N GLU A 41 13.75 -5.82 6.38
CA GLU A 41 13.00 -4.76 5.70
C GLU A 41 12.93 -4.93 4.19
N HIS A 42 14.04 -5.25 3.53
CA HIS A 42 14.06 -5.43 2.08
C HIS A 42 13.12 -6.55 1.59
N ASN A 43 12.88 -7.58 2.41
CA ASN A 43 11.93 -8.65 2.08
C ASN A 43 10.47 -8.18 2.21
N VAL A 44 10.19 -7.35 3.21
CA VAL A 44 8.88 -6.69 3.37
C VAL A 44 8.64 -5.76 2.17
N ASN A 45 9.60 -4.89 1.85
CA ASN A 45 9.48 -3.96 0.72
C ASN A 45 9.37 -4.71 -0.61
N GLY A 46 10.11 -5.80 -0.80
CA GLY A 46 10.03 -6.66 -1.98
C GLY A 46 8.67 -7.34 -2.16
N LEU A 47 8.07 -7.84 -1.06
CA LEU A 47 6.73 -8.42 -1.09
C LEU A 47 5.69 -7.36 -1.49
N TRP A 48 5.73 -6.20 -0.86
CA TRP A 48 4.79 -5.13 -1.15
C TRP A 48 4.98 -4.56 -2.55
N ASN A 49 6.21 -4.46 -3.04
CA ASN A 49 6.47 -4.11 -4.42
C ASN A 49 5.77 -5.08 -5.39
N ALA A 50 5.84 -6.39 -5.14
CA ALA A 50 5.15 -7.39 -5.96
C ALA A 50 3.62 -7.25 -5.90
N ILE A 51 3.04 -7.08 -4.71
CA ILE A 51 1.59 -6.88 -4.52
C ILE A 51 1.11 -5.64 -5.29
N LEU A 52 1.84 -4.54 -5.22
CA LEU A 52 1.45 -3.29 -5.86
C LEU A 52 1.51 -3.37 -7.38
N HIS A 53 2.48 -4.11 -7.96
CA HIS A 53 2.53 -4.34 -9.41
C HIS A 53 1.33 -5.15 -9.92
N ILE A 54 0.64 -5.89 -9.05
CA ILE A 54 -0.59 -6.61 -9.40
C ILE A 54 -1.79 -5.67 -9.33
N LEU A 55 -1.83 -4.79 -8.33
CA LEU A 55 -2.94 -3.84 -8.14
C LEU A 55 -2.89 -2.67 -9.12
N TYR A 56 -1.69 -2.22 -9.49
CA TYR A 56 -1.41 -1.11 -10.39
C TYR A 56 -0.51 -1.59 -11.53
N PRO A 57 -1.06 -2.38 -12.47
CA PRO A 57 -0.27 -2.93 -13.57
C PRO A 57 0.28 -1.80 -14.45
N VAL A 58 1.58 -1.83 -14.70
CA VAL A 58 2.29 -0.83 -15.52
C VAL A 58 2.01 -1.04 -17.03
N ALA A 59 1.24 -2.08 -17.40
CA ALA A 59 0.95 -2.43 -18.79
C ALA A 59 0.23 -1.31 -19.55
N ASP A 60 -0.58 -0.50 -18.85
CA ASP A 60 -1.34 0.61 -19.46
C ASP A 60 -0.67 1.99 -19.23
N MET A 61 0.51 2.03 -18.56
CA MET A 61 1.31 3.24 -18.29
C MET A 61 0.62 4.38 -17.52
N ASP A 62 -0.57 4.15 -16.95
CA ASP A 62 -1.26 5.16 -16.13
C ASP A 62 -0.53 5.44 -14.80
N PHE A 63 0.26 4.47 -14.32
CA PHE A 63 0.93 4.55 -13.02
C PHE A 63 2.39 4.08 -13.07
N LEU A 64 3.23 4.69 -12.25
CA LEU A 64 4.56 4.17 -11.88
C LEU A 64 4.59 3.82 -10.40
N ILE A 65 5.25 2.70 -10.13
CA ILE A 65 5.68 2.32 -8.79
C ILE A 65 7.14 2.76 -8.66
N ASN A 66 7.39 3.82 -7.91
CA ASN A 66 8.73 4.36 -7.72
C ASN A 66 9.29 3.92 -6.36
N PRO A 67 10.32 3.06 -6.33
CA PRO A 67 11.07 2.81 -5.09
C PRO A 67 11.94 4.02 -4.75
N GLU A 68 12.17 4.26 -3.46
CA GLU A 68 13.11 5.27 -2.96
C GLU A 68 12.82 6.68 -3.50
N ALA A 69 11.54 7.02 -3.67
CA ALA A 69 11.14 8.29 -4.28
C ALA A 69 11.21 9.45 -3.26
N TYR A 70 11.84 10.55 -3.65
CA TYR A 70 11.75 11.81 -2.90
C TYR A 70 10.33 12.42 -3.00
N PRO A 71 9.89 13.16 -1.97
CA PRO A 71 8.54 13.70 -1.92
C PRO A 71 8.28 14.75 -3.01
N LEU A 72 9.31 15.52 -3.39
CA LEU A 72 9.21 16.55 -4.41
C LEU A 72 10.04 16.20 -5.64
N GLN A 73 9.56 16.60 -6.83
CA GLN A 73 10.32 16.48 -8.06
C GLN A 73 11.60 17.32 -7.98
N GLY A 74 12.73 16.76 -8.38
CA GLY A 74 14.04 17.43 -8.38
C GLY A 74 14.76 17.42 -7.03
N GLN A 75 14.14 16.94 -5.95
CA GLN A 75 14.82 16.72 -4.67
C GLN A 75 15.80 15.53 -4.79
N GLN A 76 16.98 15.66 -4.19
CA GLN A 76 18.06 14.65 -4.23
C GLN A 76 18.61 14.30 -2.84
N ASN A 77 18.00 14.80 -1.77
CA ASN A 77 18.43 14.61 -0.40
C ASN A 77 17.23 14.54 0.56
N GLY A 78 17.40 13.86 1.70
CA GLY A 78 16.36 13.70 2.71
C GLY A 78 15.62 12.35 2.64
N ALA A 79 14.48 12.28 3.32
CA ALA A 79 13.68 11.05 3.42
C ALA A 79 13.07 10.66 2.07
N ARG A 80 13.03 9.35 1.82
CA ARG A 80 12.47 8.73 0.62
C ARG A 80 11.35 7.79 1.03
N ALA A 81 10.37 7.63 0.15
CA ALA A 81 9.38 6.57 0.31
C ALA A 81 10.05 5.22 0.04
N ASP A 82 9.70 4.18 0.80
CA ASP A 82 10.07 2.82 0.42
C ASP A 82 9.50 2.51 -0.98
N LEU A 83 8.19 2.77 -1.16
CA LEU A 83 7.52 2.70 -2.46
C LEU A 83 6.44 3.79 -2.55
N ILE A 84 6.20 4.31 -3.75
CA ILE A 84 5.09 5.23 -4.04
C ILE A 84 4.46 4.89 -5.39
N VAL A 85 3.14 4.99 -5.49
CA VAL A 85 2.38 4.87 -6.73
C VAL A 85 1.98 6.28 -7.19
N ARG A 86 2.44 6.68 -8.36
CA ARG A 86 2.14 7.98 -8.95
C ARG A 86 1.58 7.82 -10.34
N GLU A 87 0.65 8.70 -10.68
CA GLU A 87 0.18 8.88 -12.05
C GLU A 87 1.33 9.30 -12.97
N ILE A 88 1.30 8.85 -14.21
CA ILE A 88 2.13 9.40 -15.28
C ILE A 88 1.27 10.34 -16.11
N ASN A 89 1.64 11.62 -16.17
CA ASN A 89 1.00 12.58 -17.06
C ASN A 89 1.89 12.89 -18.26
N VAL A 90 1.28 13.05 -19.43
CA VAL A 90 1.98 13.58 -20.62
C VAL A 90 2.40 15.02 -20.31
N ASN A 91 3.64 15.37 -20.64
CA ASN A 91 4.12 16.74 -20.48
C ASN A 91 3.42 17.67 -21.49
N PRO A 92 2.58 18.63 -21.06
CA PRO A 92 1.89 19.53 -21.98
C PRO A 92 2.86 20.54 -22.64
N GLY A 93 4.05 20.73 -22.08
CA GLY A 93 5.04 21.71 -22.54
C GLY A 93 6.14 21.15 -23.45
N GLY A 94 6.10 19.87 -23.83
CA GLY A 94 7.12 19.27 -24.69
C GLY A 94 7.18 17.75 -24.64
N ALA A 95 8.32 17.18 -25.01
CA ALA A 95 8.52 15.73 -24.97
C ALA A 95 8.57 15.21 -23.52
N GLY A 96 8.14 13.95 -23.35
CA GLY A 96 8.27 13.19 -22.11
C GLY A 96 7.03 13.20 -21.21
N PHE A 97 7.24 12.76 -19.97
CA PHE A 97 6.20 12.58 -18.96
C PHE A 97 6.54 13.32 -17.67
N LEU A 98 5.52 13.70 -16.92
CA LEU A 98 5.62 14.33 -15.61
C LEU A 98 4.92 13.46 -14.56
N PRO A 99 5.46 13.39 -13.33
CA PRO A 99 4.74 12.76 -12.23
C PRO A 99 3.45 13.53 -11.93
N GLY A 100 2.33 12.83 -11.95
CA GLY A 100 1.02 13.39 -11.60
C GLY A 100 0.68 13.18 -10.13
N ARG A 101 -0.58 12.79 -9.88
CA ARG A 101 -1.08 12.57 -8.52
C ARG A 101 -0.34 11.40 -7.84
N THR A 102 -0.09 11.54 -6.53
CA THR A 102 0.29 10.40 -5.68
C THR A 102 -0.97 9.67 -5.23
N PHE A 103 -1.11 8.40 -5.63
CA PHE A 103 -2.26 7.58 -5.28
C PHE A 103 -2.05 6.76 -4.02
N MET A 104 -0.84 6.22 -3.86
CA MET A 104 -0.52 5.34 -2.74
C MET A 104 0.91 5.57 -2.27
N TYR A 105 1.10 5.68 -0.97
CA TYR A 105 2.41 5.70 -0.31
C TYR A 105 2.60 4.47 0.56
N PHE A 106 3.77 3.85 0.51
CA PHE A 106 4.10 2.69 1.32
C PHE A 106 5.37 2.92 2.16
N GLU A 107 5.31 2.48 3.42
CA GLU A 107 6.42 2.41 4.36
C GLU A 107 6.48 1.00 4.98
N GLY A 108 7.59 0.30 4.78
CA GLY A 108 7.84 -1.04 5.27
C GLY A 108 8.96 -1.09 6.28
N LYS A 109 8.83 -1.97 7.27
CA LYS A 109 9.88 -2.29 8.24
C LYS A 109 10.01 -3.79 8.42
N GLY A 110 11.22 -4.27 8.67
CA GLY A 110 11.44 -5.66 9.03
C GLY A 110 10.70 -6.03 10.32
N GLY A 111 10.25 -7.29 10.44
CA GLY A 111 9.56 -7.77 11.64
C GLY A 111 10.37 -7.59 12.93
N ALA A 112 11.71 -7.65 12.83
CA ALA A 112 12.63 -7.44 13.95
C ALA A 112 12.97 -5.95 14.23
N SER A 113 12.45 -5.00 13.44
CA SER A 113 12.69 -3.57 13.65
C SER A 113 12.17 -3.11 15.02
N ALA A 114 12.84 -2.13 15.62
CA ALA A 114 12.35 -1.46 16.84
C ALA A 114 11.17 -0.51 16.56
N ASP A 115 10.96 -0.14 15.29
CA ASP A 115 9.89 0.79 14.91
C ASP A 115 8.51 0.23 15.25
N THR A 116 7.70 1.06 15.90
CA THR A 116 6.31 0.76 16.20
C THR A 116 5.39 1.22 15.06
N ALA A 117 4.13 0.78 15.07
CA ALA A 117 3.12 1.28 14.13
C ALA A 117 2.98 2.81 14.18
N LEU A 118 3.18 3.42 15.35
CA LEU A 118 3.18 4.87 15.52
C LEU A 118 4.40 5.53 14.85
N ASN A 119 5.58 4.91 14.94
CA ASN A 119 6.78 5.42 14.26
C ASN A 119 6.59 5.38 12.75
N ILE A 120 6.12 4.24 12.22
CA ILE A 120 5.81 4.07 10.79
C ILE A 120 4.80 5.13 10.35
N ARG A 121 3.66 5.25 11.04
CA ARG A 121 2.64 6.27 10.73
C ARG A 121 3.23 7.70 10.74
N THR A 122 4.09 8.01 11.70
CA THR A 122 4.73 9.33 11.79
C THR A 122 5.62 9.59 10.57
N GLN A 123 6.40 8.61 10.13
CA GLN A 123 7.21 8.72 8.92
C GLN A 123 6.34 8.99 7.69
N MET A 124 5.23 8.25 7.54
CA MET A 124 4.28 8.47 6.44
C MET A 124 3.66 9.87 6.47
N VAL A 125 3.22 10.35 7.65
CA VAL A 125 2.63 11.69 7.81
C VAL A 125 3.65 12.75 7.40
N ASN A 126 4.89 12.64 7.86
CA ASN A 126 5.95 13.60 7.57
C ASN A 126 6.24 13.65 6.07
N TYR A 127 6.37 12.49 5.42
CA TYR A 127 6.58 12.42 3.98
C TYR A 127 5.41 13.05 3.21
N LEU A 128 4.16 12.65 3.52
CA LEU A 128 2.98 13.08 2.78
C LEU A 128 2.66 14.57 2.98
N ASN A 129 2.97 15.12 4.16
CA ASN A 129 2.90 16.57 4.39
C ASN A 129 3.77 17.34 3.40
N THR A 130 4.96 16.83 3.07
CA THR A 130 5.82 17.43 2.06
C THR A 130 5.35 17.12 0.64
N ALA A 131 5.03 15.85 0.34
CA ALA A 131 4.74 15.40 -1.01
C ALA A 131 3.44 15.97 -1.59
N ILE A 132 2.37 16.01 -0.79
CA ILE A 132 1.03 16.43 -1.24
C ILE A 132 0.31 17.37 -0.26
N GLY A 133 0.82 17.54 0.97
CA GLY A 133 0.16 18.31 2.04
C GLY A 133 0.00 19.82 1.78
N ASN A 134 0.72 20.38 0.80
CA ASN A 134 0.60 21.79 0.41
C ASN A 134 -0.46 22.03 -0.68
N ALA A 135 -1.04 20.97 -1.25
CA ALA A 135 -2.07 21.07 -2.29
C ALA A 135 -3.43 20.65 -1.72
N GLN A 136 -4.23 21.67 -1.36
CA GLN A 136 -5.56 21.46 -0.78
C GLN A 136 -6.43 20.56 -1.67
N GLY A 137 -7.24 19.72 -1.03
CA GLY A 137 -8.15 18.78 -1.69
C GLY A 137 -7.47 17.49 -2.16
N ARG A 138 -6.13 17.38 -2.12
CA ARG A 138 -5.46 16.11 -2.46
C ARG A 138 -5.61 15.09 -1.35
N ALA A 139 -5.75 13.84 -1.74
CA ALA A 139 -5.71 12.72 -0.83
C ALA A 139 -5.00 11.55 -1.49
N CYS A 140 -4.52 10.62 -0.66
CA CYS A 140 -3.93 9.38 -1.13
C CYS A 140 -4.16 8.27 -0.11
N TRP A 141 -4.00 7.04 -0.57
CA TRP A 141 -3.85 5.90 0.29
C TRP A 141 -2.45 5.84 0.89
N ALA A 142 -2.34 5.30 2.10
CA ALA A 142 -1.06 5.03 2.74
C ALA A 142 -1.06 3.66 3.42
N ILE A 143 0.00 2.90 3.22
CA ILE A 143 0.18 1.55 3.72
C ILE A 143 1.44 1.52 4.59
N GLY A 144 1.28 1.19 5.86
CA GLY A 144 2.40 0.87 6.74
C GLY A 144 2.51 -0.65 6.89
N ALA A 145 3.72 -1.20 6.87
CA ALA A 145 3.93 -2.62 7.11
C ALA A 145 5.11 -2.89 8.05
N LYS A 146 4.99 -3.93 8.88
CA LYS A 146 6.06 -4.43 9.72
C LYS A 146 6.01 -5.94 9.80
N GLY A 147 7.00 -6.62 9.22
CA GLY A 147 6.97 -8.07 9.17
C GLY A 147 5.69 -8.58 8.50
N ASP A 148 4.91 -9.38 9.23
CA ASP A 148 3.63 -9.91 8.77
C ASP A 148 2.42 -9.03 9.11
N ARG A 149 2.64 -7.80 9.59
CA ARG A 149 1.59 -6.85 9.93
C ARG A 149 1.47 -5.73 8.91
N VAL A 150 0.24 -5.30 8.65
CA VAL A 150 -0.08 -4.17 7.78
C VAL A 150 -1.15 -3.27 8.38
N TRP A 151 -1.01 -1.97 8.11
CA TRP A 151 -1.94 -0.92 8.47
C TRP A 151 -2.30 -0.10 7.23
N PHE A 152 -3.59 0.16 7.06
CA PHE A 152 -4.11 0.95 5.96
C PHE A 152 -4.60 2.29 6.47
N TYR A 153 -4.31 3.36 5.72
CA TYR A 153 -4.70 4.70 6.05
C TYR A 153 -5.17 5.47 4.82
N ARG A 154 -6.03 6.45 5.04
CA ARG A 154 -6.29 7.54 4.10
C ARG A 154 -5.63 8.81 4.61
N TYR A 155 -4.79 9.42 3.78
CA TYR A 155 -4.25 10.75 4.00
C TYR A 155 -5.06 11.78 3.20
N THR A 156 -5.33 12.94 3.79
CA THR A 156 -6.03 14.04 3.12
C THR A 156 -5.39 15.37 3.50
N ALA A 157 -4.99 16.13 2.47
CA ALA A 157 -4.59 17.53 2.57
C ALA A 157 -5.86 18.41 2.57
N ARG A 158 -6.54 18.52 3.71
CA ARG A 158 -7.84 19.23 3.79
C ARG A 158 -7.67 20.73 3.60
N HIS A 159 -6.79 21.32 4.42
CA HIS A 159 -6.38 22.72 4.34
C HIS A 159 -4.88 22.81 4.63
N VAL A 160 -4.25 23.91 4.21
CA VAL A 160 -2.84 24.18 4.56
C VAL A 160 -2.73 24.23 6.09
N GLY A 161 -1.97 23.30 6.67
CA GLY A 161 -1.79 23.17 8.13
C GLY A 161 -2.80 22.27 8.85
N ASP A 162 -3.79 21.70 8.17
CA ASP A 162 -4.79 20.76 8.74
C ASP A 162 -4.86 19.46 7.91
N ASN A 163 -3.71 18.80 7.80
CA ASN A 163 -3.61 17.51 7.11
C ASN A 163 -4.01 16.38 8.05
N ARG A 164 -4.75 15.40 7.53
CA ARG A 164 -5.29 14.31 8.34
C ARG A 164 -4.95 12.95 7.76
N MET A 165 -4.39 12.08 8.59
CA MET A 165 -4.24 10.65 8.29
C MET A 165 -5.15 9.83 9.21
N VAL A 166 -6.10 9.10 8.62
CA VAL A 166 -7.06 8.26 9.34
C VAL A 166 -6.83 6.78 9.02
N PRO A 167 -6.87 5.87 10.01
CA PRO A 167 -6.89 4.44 9.74
C PRO A 167 -8.12 4.08 8.90
N VAL A 168 -7.95 3.13 7.99
CA VAL A 168 -9.04 2.47 7.27
C VAL A 168 -9.50 1.30 8.15
N ASP A 169 -10.76 1.31 8.58
CA ASP A 169 -11.41 0.17 9.20
C ASP A 169 -12.38 -0.47 8.19
N TRP A 170 -12.39 -1.81 8.12
CA TRP A 170 -13.31 -2.54 7.24
C TRP A 170 -14.78 -2.18 7.50
N ASN A 171 -15.14 -1.95 8.78
CA ASN A 171 -16.47 -1.48 9.16
C ASN A 171 -16.79 -0.05 8.69
N GLY A 172 -15.80 0.74 8.27
CA GLY A 172 -15.97 2.08 7.74
C GLY A 172 -15.86 2.19 6.21
N ILE A 173 -15.52 1.10 5.50
CA ILE A 173 -15.75 0.99 4.04
C ILE A 173 -17.24 0.70 3.78
N ALA A 174 -17.95 0.12 4.75
CA ALA A 174 -19.41 -0.02 4.75
C ALA A 174 -20.04 0.73 5.94
N ASN A 175 -20.07 2.07 5.86
CA ASN A 175 -20.82 3.01 6.71
C ASN A 175 -20.64 2.93 8.25
N ALA A 176 -20.31 4.10 8.79
CA ALA A 176 -20.34 4.50 10.21
C ALA A 176 -19.25 3.86 11.09
N ILE A 177 -18.39 4.72 11.67
CA ILE A 177 -18.03 4.70 13.11
C ILE A 177 -17.16 5.94 13.42
N ASN A 178 -17.76 6.85 14.20
CA ASN A 178 -17.10 7.93 14.94
C ASN A 178 -16.61 7.43 16.32
N SER A 179 -15.94 6.28 16.40
CA SER A 179 -15.40 5.78 17.68
C SER A 179 -13.86 5.80 17.68
N PRO A 180 -13.22 6.68 18.48
CA PRO A 180 -11.77 6.76 18.61
C PRO A 180 -11.09 5.46 19.07
N ASN A 181 -11.80 4.64 19.85
CA ASN A 181 -11.21 3.46 20.52
C ASN A 181 -10.97 2.27 19.58
N VAL A 182 -11.85 2.05 18.59
CA VAL A 182 -11.67 0.99 17.58
C VAL A 182 -10.52 1.33 16.63
N ARG A 183 -10.43 2.62 16.24
CA ARG A 183 -9.34 3.14 15.39
C ARG A 183 -7.98 3.04 16.08
N ALA A 184 -7.91 3.31 17.39
CA ALA A 184 -6.69 3.14 18.17
C ALA A 184 -6.26 1.66 18.24
N GLY A 185 -7.21 0.74 18.45
CA GLY A 185 -6.93 -0.70 18.47
C GLY A 185 -6.35 -1.21 17.14
N GLN A 186 -6.95 -0.85 16.00
CA GLN A 186 -6.46 -1.25 14.68
C GLN A 186 -5.13 -0.58 14.32
N MET A 187 -4.95 0.70 14.66
CA MET A 187 -3.68 1.41 14.48
C MET A 187 -2.52 0.74 15.23
N LEU A 188 -2.79 0.08 16.37
CA LEU A 188 -1.75 -0.60 17.14
C LEU A 188 -1.57 -2.07 16.74
N ALA A 189 -2.65 -2.78 16.43
CA ALA A 189 -2.60 -4.23 16.19
C ALA A 189 -2.16 -4.61 14.77
N GLY A 190 -2.66 -3.90 13.75
CA GLY A 190 -2.44 -4.21 12.34
C GLY A 190 -3.09 -5.53 11.89
N TYR A 191 -3.44 -5.61 10.63
CA TYR A 191 -3.91 -6.85 10.02
C TYR A 191 -2.73 -7.79 9.76
N ARG A 192 -2.89 -9.09 9.99
CA ARG A 192 -1.90 -10.08 9.57
C ARG A 192 -2.02 -10.43 8.08
N ILE A 193 -0.89 -10.46 7.38
CA ILE A 193 -0.81 -11.03 6.04
C ILE A 193 -0.38 -12.49 6.04
N SER A 194 0.06 -13.02 7.20
CA SER A 194 0.46 -14.42 7.37
C SER A 194 -0.55 -15.18 8.24
N GLY A 195 -0.83 -16.45 7.92
CA GLY A 195 -1.39 -17.40 8.89
C GLY A 195 -2.83 -17.88 8.74
N GLY A 196 -3.47 -17.79 7.56
CA GLY A 196 -4.69 -18.56 7.31
C GLY A 196 -4.36 -20.01 6.92
N VAL A 197 -4.57 -20.98 7.82
CA VAL A 197 -4.68 -22.39 7.39
C VAL A 197 -5.89 -22.49 6.45
N PRO A 198 -5.79 -23.11 5.26
CA PRO A 198 -6.96 -23.36 4.42
C PRO A 198 -8.06 -24.06 5.24
N GLY A 199 -9.19 -23.39 5.47
CA GLY A 199 -10.33 -23.94 6.21
C GLY A 199 -10.42 -23.60 7.71
N ALA A 200 -9.47 -22.84 8.29
CA ALA A 200 -9.69 -22.21 9.58
C ALA A 200 -10.34 -20.84 9.37
N ALA A 201 -11.39 -20.53 10.13
CA ALA A 201 -12.23 -19.35 9.95
C ALA A 201 -11.44 -18.05 9.72
N VAL A 202 -11.74 -17.39 8.59
CA VAL A 202 -11.82 -15.93 8.38
C VAL A 202 -10.94 -15.09 9.32
N GLY A 203 -9.72 -14.73 8.90
CA GLY A 203 -8.82 -13.89 9.69
C GLY A 203 -7.76 -13.18 8.86
N ASP A 204 -7.82 -11.85 8.90
CA ASP A 204 -6.91 -10.83 8.40
C ASP A 204 -6.53 -10.80 6.90
N TRP A 205 -6.10 -11.89 6.23
CA TRP A 205 -5.68 -11.77 4.82
C TRP A 205 -6.82 -11.48 3.86
N ALA A 206 -7.98 -12.13 4.03
CA ALA A 206 -9.16 -11.84 3.21
C ALA A 206 -9.58 -10.36 3.38
N THR A 207 -9.49 -9.84 4.61
CA THR A 207 -9.75 -8.42 4.89
C THR A 207 -8.71 -7.52 4.22
N VAL A 208 -7.42 -7.88 4.28
CA VAL A 208 -6.33 -7.17 3.60
C VAL A 208 -6.59 -7.11 2.10
N GLN A 209 -6.89 -8.26 1.48
CA GLN A 209 -7.21 -8.36 0.07
C GLN A 209 -8.39 -7.46 -0.30
N SER A 210 -9.50 -7.54 0.42
CA SER A 210 -10.67 -6.72 0.10
C SER A 210 -10.42 -5.21 0.29
N ILE A 211 -9.60 -4.82 1.27
CA ILE A 211 -9.15 -3.43 1.42
C ILE A 211 -8.32 -3.00 0.21
N LEU A 212 -7.37 -3.84 -0.23
CA LEU A 212 -6.51 -3.56 -1.39
C LEU A 212 -7.32 -3.43 -2.68
N GLU A 213 -8.28 -4.33 -2.90
CA GLU A 213 -9.19 -4.28 -4.04
C GLU A 213 -10.04 -3.00 -4.05
N HIS A 214 -10.56 -2.59 -2.88
CA HIS A 214 -11.28 -1.32 -2.74
C HIS A 214 -10.36 -0.12 -3.06
N MET A 215 -9.13 -0.10 -2.54
CA MET A 215 -8.16 0.96 -2.80
C MET A 215 -7.79 1.06 -4.28
N SER A 216 -7.68 -0.07 -4.98
CA SER A 216 -7.37 -0.11 -6.41
C SER A 216 -8.57 0.27 -7.30
N GLN A 217 -9.80 0.24 -6.79
CA GLN A 217 -11.00 0.62 -7.55
C GLN A 217 -11.37 2.10 -7.33
N SER A 218 -11.11 2.64 -6.14
CA SER A 218 -11.48 4.01 -5.75
C SER A 218 -10.45 5.08 -6.09
N TYR A 219 -9.50 4.85 -6.99
CA TYR A 219 -8.48 5.86 -7.33
C TYR A 219 -9.08 7.13 -7.97
N ALA A 220 -10.21 7.01 -8.66
CA ALA A 220 -10.93 8.15 -9.24
C ALA A 220 -11.58 9.09 -8.21
N ASP A 221 -11.78 8.63 -6.97
CA ASP A 221 -12.47 9.39 -5.90
C ASP A 221 -11.54 10.34 -5.11
N PHE A 222 -10.29 10.49 -5.57
CA PHE A 222 -9.22 11.30 -4.98
C PHE A 222 -8.84 12.47 -5.89
#